data_AF-A0A7R6D8I4-F1
#
_entry.id   AF-A0A7R6D8I4-F1
#
_cell.length_a   1.000
_cell.length_b   1.000
_cell.length_c   1.000
_cell.angle_alpha   90.00
_cell.angle_beta   90.00
_cell.angle_gamma   90.00
#
_symmetry.space_group_name_H-M   'P 1'
#
loop_
_entity.id
_entity.type
_entity.pdbx_description
1 polymer ?
#
loop_
_entity_poly.entity_id
_entity_poly.type
_entity_poly.pdbx_seq_one_letter_code
_entity_poly.pdbx_strand_id
1 'polypeptide(L)'
;MTSSLNSYLLFPMLISLTLMLMCLSLMEKINKMREENSPFECGYDPKSEARLPFSLHFFNLAVLFIIFDLETAFLLASMKIHMLKMPMLWMIITLSFVLILILGLMYEWTSNMLDWAN
;
A
#
# COMPACT_ATOMS: atom_id res chain seq x y z
N MET A 1 4.54 -17.08 25.07
CA MET A 1 3.92 -15.93 24.38
C MET A 1 4.46 -15.77 22.96
N THR A 2 5.79 -15.77 22.77
CA THR A 2 6.41 -15.80 21.43
C THR A 2 6.12 -17.11 20.67
N SER A 3 6.15 -18.25 21.36
CA SER A 3 5.81 -19.56 20.76
C SER A 3 4.35 -19.66 20.29
N SER A 4 3.40 -19.13 21.08
CA SER A 4 1.99 -19.07 20.69
C SER A 4 1.74 -18.11 19.53
N LEU A 5 2.41 -16.95 19.50
CA LEU A 5 2.33 -16.01 18.37
C LEU A 5 2.87 -16.64 17.08
N ASN A 6 3.99 -17.36 17.16
CA ASN A 6 4.53 -18.08 16.01
C ASN A 6 3.55 -19.15 15.49
N SER A 7 2.84 -19.85 16.37
CA SER A 7 1.84 -20.84 15.94
C SER A 7 0.65 -20.21 15.20
N TYR A 8 0.21 -19.00 15.60
CA TYR A 8 -0.87 -18.29 14.91
C TYR A 8 -0.47 -17.78 13.52
N LEU A 9 0.81 -17.42 13.32
CA LEU A 9 1.33 -16.98 12.01
C LEU A 9 1.57 -18.16 11.06
N LEU A 10 2.00 -19.31 11.57
CA LEU A 10 2.30 -20.50 10.77
C LEU A 10 1.04 -21.17 10.20
N PHE A 11 -0.07 -21.14 10.94
CA PHE A 11 -1.32 -21.78 10.54
C PHE A 11 -1.88 -21.30 9.18
N PRO A 12 -2.07 -19.99 8.90
CA PRO A 12 -2.55 -19.52 7.60
C PRO A 12 -1.56 -19.79 6.46
N MET A 13 -0.24 -19.71 6.73
CA MET A 13 0.77 -20.03 5.72
C MET A 13 0.68 -21.50 5.29
N LEU A 14 0.54 -22.42 6.25
CA LEU A 14 0.37 -23.85 5.96
C LEU A 14 -0.90 -24.13 5.16
N ILE A 15 -2.01 -23.48 5.50
CA ILE A 15 -3.27 -23.60 4.74
C ILE A 15 -3.11 -23.11 3.29
N SER A 16 -2.47 -21.96 3.09
CA SER A 16 -2.26 -21.44 1.73
C SER A 16 -1.36 -22.37 0.89
N LEU A 17 -0.35 -22.98 1.51
CA LEU A 17 0.55 -23.93 0.86
C LEU A 17 -0.15 -25.22 0.48
N THR A 18 -0.96 -25.79 1.38
CA THR A 18 -1.69 -27.03 1.09
C THR A 18 -2.74 -26.82 0.01
N LEU A 19 -3.45 -25.68 0.02
CA LEU A 19 -4.38 -25.31 -1.05
C LEU A 19 -3.66 -25.17 -2.41
N MET A 20 -2.53 -24.48 -2.44
CA MET A 20 -1.73 -24.34 -3.67
C MET A 20 -1.27 -25.71 -4.18
N LEU A 21 -0.77 -26.60 -3.31
CA LEU A 21 -0.33 -27.94 -3.69
C LEU A 21 -1.49 -28.80 -4.17
N MET A 22 -2.66 -28.71 -3.54
CA MET A 22 -3.88 -29.37 -4.03
C MET A 22 -4.24 -28.87 -5.42
N CYS A 23 -4.28 -27.56 -5.66
CA CYS A 23 -4.56 -26.98 -6.97
C CYS A 23 -3.55 -27.45 -8.04
N LEU A 24 -2.26 -27.45 -7.71
CA LEU A 24 -1.21 -27.93 -8.63
C LEU A 24 -1.33 -29.44 -8.92
N SER A 25 -1.72 -30.25 -7.93
CA SER A 25 -1.90 -31.70 -8.11
C SER A 25 -3.16 -32.06 -8.90
N LEU A 26 -4.19 -31.22 -8.83
CA LEU A 26 -5.44 -31.36 -9.57
C LEU A 26 -5.33 -30.82 -11.00
N MET A 27 -4.32 -30.00 -11.30
CA MET A 27 -4.01 -29.64 -12.68
C MET A 27 -3.52 -30.88 -13.42
N GLU A 28 -4.44 -31.56 -14.11
CA GLU A 28 -4.08 -32.47 -15.18
C GLU A 28 -3.22 -31.73 -16.21
N LYS A 29 -2.37 -32.48 -16.90
CA LYS A 29 -1.40 -31.96 -17.87
C LYS A 29 -2.13 -31.35 -19.06
N ILE A 30 -2.62 -30.13 -18.91
CA ILE A 30 -3.20 -29.33 -19.99
C ILE A 30 -2.06 -29.20 -21.01
N ASN A 31 -2.25 -29.83 -22.16
CA ASN A 31 -1.30 -29.74 -23.26
C ASN A 31 -1.02 -28.27 -23.52
N LYS A 32 0.25 -27.86 -23.48
CA LYS A 32 0.75 -26.50 -23.75
C LYS A 32 0.32 -26.03 -25.14
N MET A 33 -0.95 -25.72 -25.33
CA MET A 33 -1.45 -25.08 -26.52
C MET A 33 -1.11 -23.60 -26.38
N ARG A 34 -0.44 -23.06 -27.41
CA ARG A 34 0.10 -21.69 -27.47
C ARG A 34 -0.92 -20.62 -27.05
N GLU A 35 -2.20 -20.87 -27.32
CA GLU A 35 -3.37 -20.04 -27.01
C GLU A 35 -3.58 -19.81 -25.49
N GLU A 36 -3.19 -20.76 -24.63
CA GLU A 36 -3.35 -20.61 -23.17
C GLU A 36 -2.23 -19.77 -22.53
N ASN A 37 -1.07 -19.74 -23.17
CA ASN A 37 0.11 -18.99 -22.69
C ASN A 37 0.21 -17.59 -23.31
N SER A 38 -0.68 -17.22 -24.24
CA SER A 38 -0.79 -15.87 -24.76
C SER A 38 -1.63 -14.98 -23.84
N PRO A 39 -1.32 -13.68 -23.74
CA PRO A 39 -2.13 -12.74 -22.96
C PRO A 39 -3.58 -12.69 -23.49
N PHE A 40 -4.54 -12.84 -22.58
CA PHE A 40 -5.97 -12.81 -22.91
C PHE A 40 -6.46 -11.37 -23.09
N GLU A 41 -6.34 -10.83 -24.30
CA GLU A 41 -7.01 -9.58 -24.73
C GLU A 41 -8.23 -9.90 -25.61
N CYS A 42 -9.17 -10.70 -25.09
CA CYS A 42 -10.39 -11.10 -25.82
C CYS A 42 -10.13 -11.78 -27.19
N GLY A 43 -9.00 -12.49 -27.34
CA GLY A 43 -8.60 -13.15 -28.59
C GLY A 43 -7.88 -12.24 -29.60
N TYR A 44 -7.49 -11.03 -29.19
CA TYR A 44 -6.63 -10.15 -29.97
C TYR A 44 -5.18 -10.27 -29.53
N ASP A 45 -4.25 -10.08 -30.48
CA ASP A 45 -2.84 -9.86 -30.15
C ASP A 45 -2.70 -8.59 -29.30
N PRO A 46 -1.81 -8.60 -28.28
CA PRO A 46 -1.67 -7.49 -27.36
C PRO A 46 -1.39 -6.19 -28.12
N LYS A 47 -2.31 -5.22 -28.02
CA LYS A 47 -2.21 -3.95 -28.79
C LYS A 47 -1.09 -3.04 -28.31
N SER A 48 -0.62 -3.24 -27.09
CA SER A 48 0.45 -2.47 -26.47
C SER A 48 1.30 -3.36 -25.59
N GLU A 49 2.56 -2.97 -25.39
CA GLU A 49 3.41 -3.56 -24.36
C GLU A 49 2.73 -3.50 -22.99
N ALA A 50 2.87 -4.54 -22.18
CA ALA A 50 2.33 -4.59 -20.82
C ALA A 50 2.88 -3.46 -19.91
N ARG A 51 3.96 -2.79 -20.35
CA ARG A 51 4.57 -1.64 -19.69
C ARG A 51 4.15 -0.36 -20.40
N LEU A 52 3.00 0.17 -20.00
CA LEU A 52 2.53 1.48 -20.42
C LEU A 52 3.34 2.58 -19.71
N PRO A 53 3.54 3.76 -20.35
CA PRO A 53 4.13 4.91 -19.67
C PRO A 53 3.29 5.28 -18.45
N PHE A 54 3.96 5.43 -17.31
CA PHE A 54 3.33 5.71 -16.03
C PHE A 54 2.75 7.13 -16.00
N SER A 55 1.57 7.30 -15.41
CA SER A 55 0.98 8.63 -15.28
C SER A 55 1.67 9.40 -14.15
N LEU A 56 2.03 10.66 -14.40
CA LEU A 56 2.62 11.54 -13.39
C LEU A 56 1.66 11.84 -12.23
N HIS A 57 0.35 11.70 -12.45
CA HIS A 57 -0.65 11.87 -11.39
C HIS A 57 -0.56 10.77 -10.33
N PHE A 58 -0.43 9.50 -10.75
CA PHE A 58 -0.23 8.40 -9.79
C PHE A 58 1.10 8.50 -9.07
N PHE A 59 2.12 9.09 -9.72
CA PHE A 59 3.40 9.38 -9.07
C PHE A 59 3.25 10.36 -7.90
N ASN A 60 2.61 11.49 -8.15
CA ASN A 60 2.44 12.54 -7.15
C ASN A 60 1.62 12.05 -5.96
N LEU A 61 0.56 11.26 -6.20
CA LEU A 61 -0.22 10.64 -5.13
C LEU A 61 0.63 9.68 -4.27
N ALA A 62 1.51 8.88 -4.90
CA ALA A 62 2.40 7.97 -4.18
C ALA A 62 3.41 8.73 -3.30
N VAL A 63 4.00 9.82 -3.82
CA VAL A 63 4.93 10.65 -3.04
C VAL A 63 4.23 11.32 -1.86
N LEU A 64 3.03 11.87 -2.08
CA LEU A 64 2.19 12.47 -1.04
C LEU A 64 1.83 11.44 0.05
N PHE A 65 1.44 10.22 -0.36
CA PHE A 65 1.18 9.14 0.57
C PHE A 65 2.40 8.79 1.43
N ILE A 66 3.59 8.72 0.84
CA ILE A 66 4.84 8.42 1.57
C ILE A 66 5.15 9.50 2.61
N ILE A 67 5.01 10.78 2.24
CA ILE A 67 5.27 11.89 3.16
C ILE A 67 4.26 11.85 4.33
N PHE A 68 2.97 11.70 4.02
CA PHE A 68 1.91 11.66 5.03
C PHE A 68 2.02 10.43 5.95
N ASP A 69 2.38 9.25 5.43
CA ASP A 69 2.59 8.03 6.22
C ASP A 69 3.76 8.21 7.20
N LEU A 70 4.85 8.84 6.76
CA LEU A 70 5.99 9.18 7.61
C LEU A 70 5.61 10.18 8.72
N GLU A 71 4.82 11.20 8.39
CA GLU A 71 4.38 12.21 9.35
C GLU A 71 3.40 11.66 10.39
N THR A 72 2.49 10.76 9.99
CA THR A 72 1.58 10.08 10.92
C THR A 72 2.31 9.09 11.83
N ALA A 73 3.38 8.44 11.36
CA ALA A 73 4.25 7.63 12.20
C ALA A 73 4.92 8.47 13.31
N PHE A 74 5.38 9.69 13.00
CA PHE A 74 5.89 10.63 14.00
C PHE A 74 4.82 11.05 15.01
N LEU A 75 3.60 11.30 14.55
CA LEU A 75 2.47 11.63 15.43
C LEU A 75 2.19 10.49 16.42
N LEU A 76 2.16 9.24 15.95
CA LEU A 76 1.96 8.07 16.81
C LEU A 76 3.08 7.91 17.84
N ALA A 77 4.34 8.09 17.42
CA ALA A 77 5.49 8.03 18.33
C ALA A 77 5.41 9.10 19.43
N SER A 78 4.92 10.31 19.10
CA SER A 78 4.76 11.41 20.05
C SER A 78 3.76 11.11 21.16
N MET A 79 2.73 10.29 20.90
CA MET A 79 1.73 9.90 21.91
C MET A 79 2.37 9.17 23.09
N LYS A 80 3.43 8.38 22.84
CA LYS A 80 4.17 7.67 23.90
C LYS A 80 4.93 8.63 24.82
N ILE A 81 5.37 9.77 24.29
CA ILE A 81 6.22 10.74 25.01
C ILE A 81 5.39 11.70 25.87
N HIS A 82 4.14 11.98 25.47
CA HIS A 82 3.22 12.85 26.22
C HIS A 82 3.07 12.45 27.70
N MET A 83 3.23 11.15 28.00
CA MET A 83 3.07 10.58 29.34
C MET A 83 4.22 10.88 30.32
N LEU A 84 5.33 11.49 29.87
CA LEU A 84 6.57 11.46 30.65
C LEU A 84 6.77 12.65 31.59
N LYS A 85 6.79 13.92 31.12
CA LYS A 85 7.15 15.06 32.02
C LYS A 85 6.53 16.44 31.74
N MET A 86 5.98 16.74 30.55
CA MET A 86 5.47 18.09 30.20
C MET A 86 4.27 18.05 29.24
N PRO A 87 3.06 17.66 29.69
CA PRO A 87 1.93 17.42 28.79
C PRO A 87 1.51 18.66 27.99
N MET A 88 1.57 19.86 28.60
CA MET A 88 1.15 21.10 27.94
C MET A 88 2.08 21.51 26.79
N LEU A 89 3.40 21.40 26.97
CA LEU A 89 4.37 21.70 25.91
C LEU A 89 4.23 20.71 24.75
N TRP A 90 4.10 19.41 25.07
CA TRP A 90 3.90 18.37 24.06
C TRP A 90 2.60 18.57 23.28
N MET A 91 1.51 18.98 23.95
CA MET A 91 0.25 19.31 23.30
C MET A 91 0.39 20.47 22.30
N ILE A 92 1.12 21.53 22.66
CA ILE A 92 1.35 22.66 21.75
C ILE A 92 2.17 22.22 20.53
N ILE A 93 3.21 21.40 20.72
CA ILE A 93 4.06 20.88 19.65
C ILE A 93 3.27 19.95 18.72
N THR A 94 2.43 19.05 19.26
CA THR A 94 1.62 18.16 18.42
C THR A 94 0.54 18.92 17.67
N LEU A 95 -0.07 19.94 18.27
CA LEU A 95 -1.04 20.81 17.60
C LEU A 95 -0.40 21.63 16.48
N SER A 96 0.77 22.22 16.71
CA SER A 96 1.48 22.96 15.65
C SER A 96 1.90 22.03 14.51
N PHE A 97 2.32 20.80 14.83
CA PHE A 97 2.63 19.78 13.83
C PHE A 97 1.41 19.44 12.97
N VAL A 98 0.25 19.16 13.58
CA VAL A 98 -1.00 18.89 12.85
C VAL A 98 -1.44 20.07 11.98
N LEU A 99 -1.26 21.31 12.45
CA LEU A 99 -1.57 22.49 11.63
C LEU A 99 -0.71 22.57 10.37
N ILE A 100 0.58 22.22 10.46
CA ILE A 100 1.47 22.18 9.29
C ILE A 100 0.99 21.13 8.29
N LEU A 101 0.56 19.95 8.74
CA LEU A 101 -0.01 18.90 7.87
C LEU A 101 -1.23 19.39 7.09
N ILE A 102 -2.15 20.05 7.79
CA ILE A 102 -3.38 20.57 7.18
C ILE A 102 -3.04 21.66 6.14
N LEU A 103 -2.10 22.56 6.46
CA LEU A 103 -1.66 23.61 5.53
C LEU A 103 -0.96 23.04 4.29
N GLY A 104 -0.11 22.01 4.45
CA GLY A 104 0.54 21.31 3.35
C GLY A 104 -0.48 20.65 2.41
N LEU A 105 -1.46 19.93 2.98
CA LEU A 105 -2.53 19.31 2.20
C LEU A 105 -3.37 20.35 1.45
N MET A 106 -3.71 21.46 2.09
CA MET A 106 -4.46 22.56 1.45
C MET A 106 -3.67 23.15 0.28
N TYR A 107 -2.35 23.33 0.41
CA TYR A 107 -1.50 23.83 -0.66
C TYR A 107 -1.50 22.88 -1.88
N GLU A 108 -1.34 21.58 -1.65
CA GLU A 108 -1.38 20.57 -2.71
C GLU A 108 -2.75 20.49 -3.39
N TRP A 109 -3.84 20.63 -2.62
CA TRP A 109 -5.20 20.71 -3.15
C TRP A 109 -5.35 21.90 -4.09
N THR A 110 -4.95 23.11 -3.66
CA THR A 110 -5.06 24.31 -4.49
C THR A 110 -4.20 24.26 -5.76
N SER A 111 -3.18 23.40 -5.78
CA SER A 111 -2.30 23.21 -6.94
C SER A 111 -2.88 22.29 -8.01
N ASN A 112 -4.13 21.80 -7.85
CA ASN A 112 -4.83 20.85 -8.74
C ASN A 112 -4.02 19.57 -9.04
N MET A 113 -3.04 19.23 -8.20
CA MET A 113 -2.22 18.02 -8.37
C MET A 113 -3.03 16.75 -8.07
N LEU A 114 -4.13 16.90 -7.32
CA LEU A 114 -5.05 15.86 -6.87
C LEU A 114 -6.29 15.71 -7.76
N ASP A 115 -6.50 16.61 -8.74
CA ASP A 115 -7.68 16.56 -9.59
C ASP A 115 -7.56 15.40 -10.58
N TRP A 116 -8.43 14.41 -10.39
CA TRP A 116 -8.60 13.30 -11.32
C TRP A 116 -9.63 13.68 -12.38
N ALA A 117 -9.12 14.02 -13.57
CA ALA A 117 -9.87 14.25 -14.79
C ALA A 117 -10.80 15.48 -14.79
N ASN A 118 -10.47 16.45 -15.65
CA ASN A 118 -11.47 17.19 -16.42
C ASN A 118 -11.62 16.54 -17.78
#